data_AF-A0A0F9CVL0-F1
#
_entry.id   AF-A0A0F9CVL0-F1
#
_cell.length_a   1.000
_cell.length_b   1.000
_cell.length_c   1.000
_cell.angle_alpha   90.00
_cell.angle_beta   90.00
_cell.angle_gamma   90.00
#
_symmetry.space_group_name_H-M   'P 1'
#
loop_
_entity.id
_entity.type
_entity.pdbx_description
1 polymer ?
#
loop_
_entity_poly.entity_id
_entity_poly.type
_entity_poly.pdbx_seq_one_letter_code
_entity_poly.pdbx_strand_id
1 'polypeptide(L)'
;MKRLSQILFWLGIVCIPFSWLMWYWGPQIEIGRQVIGDIADTPLMATLREAHAERWGIFVGLWPVTLLALSYIIEKKNATDKKQ
;
A
#
# COMPACT_ATOMS: atom_id res chain seq x y z
N MET A 1 21.82 4.20 13.97
CA MET A 1 20.72 4.19 12.98
C MET A 1 19.45 4.98 13.42
N LYS A 2 19.53 6.02 14.27
CA LYS A 2 18.34 6.81 14.68
C LYS A 2 17.64 7.51 13.50
N ARG A 3 18.43 8.06 12.56
CA ARG A 3 17.89 8.70 11.36
C ARG A 3 17.06 7.73 10.50
N LEU A 4 17.46 6.46 10.42
CA LEU A 4 16.79 5.49 9.56
C LEU A 4 15.36 5.21 10.06
N SER A 5 15.20 4.92 11.36
CA SER A 5 13.87 4.72 11.96
C SER A 5 12.99 5.97 11.83
N GLN A 6 13.57 7.15 12.08
CA GLN A 6 12.85 8.42 11.94
C GLN A 6 12.39 8.67 10.49
N ILE A 7 13.22 8.37 9.49
CA ILE A 7 12.86 8.47 8.07
C ILE A 7 11.71 7.50 7.75
N LEU A 8 11.78 6.23 8.17
CA LEU A 8 10.71 5.26 7.93
C LEU A 8 9.40 5.66 8.61
N PHE A 9 9.46 6.25 9.80
CA PHE A 9 8.29 6.74 10.51
C PHE A 9 7.60 7.89 9.74
N TRP A 10 8.38 8.89 9.31
CA TRP A 10 7.87 9.99 8.50
C TRP A 10 7.33 9.52 7.14
N LEU A 11 8.02 8.58 6.51
CA LEU A 11 7.60 7.99 5.24
C LEU A 11 6.32 7.17 5.41
N GLY A 12 6.17 6.47 6.55
CA GLY A 12 4.93 5.81 6.93
C GLY A 12 3.75 6.77 7.10
N ILE A 13 3.97 7.93 7.75
CA ILE A 13 2.94 8.98 7.88
C ILE A 13 2.54 9.54 6.52
N VAL A 14 3.51 9.87 5.66
CA VAL A 14 3.25 10.40 4.31
C VAL A 14 2.56 9.34 3.43
N CYS A 15 2.82 8.06 3.67
CA CYS A 15 2.13 6.96 2.98
C CYS A 15 0.64 6.88 3.31
N ILE A 16 0.14 7.47 4.41
CA ILE A 16 -1.28 7.46 4.74
C ILE A 16 -2.12 8.25 3.72
N PRO A 17 -1.88 9.57 3.49
CA PRO A 17 -2.60 10.31 2.46
C PRO A 17 -2.29 9.77 1.07
N PHE A 18 -1.07 9.29 0.82
CA PHE A 18 -0.70 8.71 -0.47
C PHE A 18 -1.46 7.42 -0.77
N SER A 19 -1.65 6.56 0.25
CA SER A 19 -2.48 5.36 0.18
C SER A 19 -3.92 5.70 -0.17
N TRP A 20 -4.48 6.72 0.47
CA TRP A 20 -5.83 7.17 0.15
C TRP A 20 -5.95 7.68 -1.30
N LEU A 21 -4.95 8.43 -1.76
CA LEU A 21 -4.89 8.98 -3.12
C LEU A 21 -4.75 7.87 -4.18
N MET A 22 -3.88 6.89 -3.93
CA MET A 22 -3.73 5.70 -4.76
C MET A 22 -4.99 4.83 -4.78
N TRP A 23 -5.70 4.70 -3.65
CA TRP A 23 -6.99 4.01 -3.62
C TRP A 23 -8.05 4.74 -4.46
N TYR A 24 -8.12 6.07 -4.37
CA TYR A 24 -9.03 6.89 -5.18
C TYR A 24 -8.77 6.76 -6.69
N TRP A 25 -7.50 6.67 -7.10
CA TRP A 25 -7.14 6.52 -8.52
C TRP A 25 -7.03 5.07 -9.02
N GLY A 26 -7.03 4.07 -8.13
CA GLY A 26 -6.92 2.65 -8.48
C GLY A 26 -7.87 2.19 -9.60
N PRO A 27 -9.17 2.54 -9.55
CA PRO A 27 -10.12 2.17 -10.61
C PRO A 27 -9.77 2.75 -11.98
N GLN A 28 -9.03 3.85 -12.05
CA GLN A 28 -8.70 4.50 -13.32
C GLN A 28 -7.35 4.08 -13.91
N ILE A 29 -6.42 3.61 -13.06
CA ILE A 29 -5.02 3.36 -13.48
C ILE A 29 -4.83 1.95 -14.09
N GLU A 30 -5.56 0.92 -13.64
CA GLU A 30 -5.27 -0.49 -14.03
C GLU A 30 -6.38 -1.21 -14.82
N ILE A 31 -7.53 -0.58 -15.05
CA ILE A 31 -8.60 -1.11 -15.93
C ILE A 31 -8.20 -0.99 -17.42
N GLY A 32 -7.16 -0.21 -17.73
CA GLY A 32 -6.60 -0.11 -19.07
C GLY A 32 -5.48 -1.13 -19.29
N ARG A 33 -5.78 -2.20 -20.04
CA ARG A 33 -5.14 -2.45 -21.36
C ARG A 33 -5.22 -3.90 -21.85
N GLN A 34 -5.22 -4.92 -20.97
CA GLN A 34 -5.05 -6.30 -21.46
C GLN A 34 -6.22 -7.27 -21.21
N VAL A 35 -6.93 -7.18 -20.08
CA VAL A 35 -7.99 -8.17 -19.76
C VAL A 35 -9.38 -7.66 -20.14
N ILE A 36 -9.58 -6.34 -20.18
CA ILE A 36 -10.90 -5.73 -20.35
C ILE A 36 -11.24 -5.41 -21.82
N GLY A 37 -10.23 -5.35 -22.69
CA GLY A 37 -10.45 -5.09 -24.12
C GLY A 37 -11.13 -6.23 -24.88
N ASP A 38 -11.19 -7.43 -24.31
CA ASP A 38 -11.61 -8.66 -25.00
C ASP A 38 -12.85 -9.35 -24.36
N ILE A 39 -13.42 -8.78 -23.30
CA ILE A 39 -14.59 -9.36 -22.62
C ILE A 39 -15.84 -8.58 -23.03
N ALA A 40 -16.72 -9.24 -23.77
CA ALA A 40 -18.00 -8.69 -24.23
C ALA A 40 -19.08 -8.63 -23.13
N ASP A 41 -18.92 -9.38 -22.04
CA ASP A 41 -19.96 -9.54 -21.01
C ASP A 41 -19.89 -8.47 -19.91
N THR A 42 -20.90 -7.59 -19.89
CA THR A 42 -21.07 -6.52 -18.89
C THR A 42 -21.12 -7.01 -17.42
N PRO A 43 -21.79 -8.13 -17.06
CA PRO A 43 -21.85 -8.57 -15.65
C PRO A 43 -20.51 -9.16 -15.15
N LEU A 44 -19.75 -9.84 -16.01
CA LEU A 44 -18.42 -10.35 -15.67
C LEU A 44 -17.43 -9.19 -15.44
N MET A 45 -17.59 -8.10 -16.19
CA MET A 45 -16.81 -6.89 -15.98
C MET A 45 -17.05 -6.25 -14.62
N ALA A 46 -18.30 -6.19 -14.17
CA ALA A 46 -18.64 -5.59 -12.88
C ALA A 46 -17.97 -6.34 -11.72
N THR A 47 -18.05 -7.67 -11.72
CA THR A 47 -17.46 -8.51 -10.65
C THR A 47 -15.93 -8.45 -10.65
N LEU A 48 -15.28 -8.42 -11.81
CA LEU A 48 -13.83 -8.25 -11.91
C LEU A 48 -13.34 -6.90 -11.39
N ARG A 49 -14.09 -5.83 -11.65
CA ARG A 49 -13.78 -4.48 -11.14
C ARG A 49 -13.90 -4.40 -9.63
N GLU A 50 -14.93 -5.02 -9.07
CA GLU A 50 -15.15 -5.07 -7.63
C GLU A 50 -14.04 -5.86 -6.93
N ALA A 51 -13.75 -7.08 -7.41
CA ALA A 51 -12.66 -7.90 -6.87
C ALA A 51 -11.27 -7.24 -7.00
N HIS A 52 -11.04 -6.48 -8.09
CA HIS A 52 -9.81 -5.73 -8.26
C HIS A 52 -9.75 -4.52 -7.32
N ALA A 53 -10.84 -3.77 -7.14
CA ALA A 53 -10.91 -2.65 -6.20
C ALA A 53 -10.63 -3.07 -4.76
N GLU A 54 -11.16 -4.24 -4.34
CA GLU A 54 -10.87 -4.82 -3.04
C GLU A 54 -9.39 -5.16 -2.85
N ARG A 55 -8.78 -5.86 -3.83
CA ARG A 55 -7.35 -6.22 -3.82
C ARG A 55 -6.45 -4.99 -3.82
N TRP A 56 -6.81 -3.98 -4.62
CA TRP A 56 -6.08 -2.72 -4.68
C TRP A 56 -6.15 -1.97 -3.35
N GLY A 57 -7.32 -1.91 -2.72
CA GLY A 57 -7.50 -1.34 -1.38
C GLY A 57 -6.63 -2.01 -0.32
N ILE A 58 -6.55 -3.35 -0.33
CA ILE A 58 -5.69 -4.10 0.58
C ILE A 58 -4.21 -3.81 0.31
N PHE A 59 -3.78 -3.83 -0.95
CA PHE A 59 -2.39 -3.58 -1.34
C PHE A 59 -1.92 -2.20 -0.89
N VAL A 60 -2.71 -1.18 -1.19
CA VAL A 60 -2.40 0.22 -0.92
C VAL A 60 -2.50 0.52 0.58
N GLY A 61 -3.51 -0.02 1.27
CA GLY A 61 -3.68 0.11 2.72
C GLY A 61 -2.60 -0.58 3.56
N LEU A 62 -1.89 -1.57 3.00
CA LEU A 62 -0.81 -2.27 3.69
C LEU A 62 0.49 -1.45 3.79
N TRP A 63 0.69 -0.49 2.88
CA TRP A 63 1.91 0.32 2.82
C TRP A 63 2.22 1.13 4.09
N PRO A 64 1.29 1.94 4.64
CA PRO A 64 1.59 2.70 5.86
C PRO A 64 1.83 1.77 7.07
N VAL A 65 1.07 0.67 7.19
CA VAL A 65 1.19 -0.28 8.30
C VAL A 65 2.57 -0.95 8.30
N THR A 66 3.02 -1.41 7.14
CA THR A 66 4.33 -2.07 7.01
C THR A 66 5.48 -1.13 7.33
N LEU A 67 5.45 0.10 6.81
CA LEU A 67 6.49 1.11 7.07
C LEU A 67 6.59 1.51 8.54
N LEU A 68 5.46 1.67 9.22
CA LEU A 68 5.40 1.97 10.65
C LEU A 68 5.84 0.78 11.51
N ALA A 69 5.46 -0.45 11.14
CA ALA A 69 5.93 -1.64 11.83
C ALA A 69 7.45 -1.81 11.70
N LEU A 70 8.01 -1.56 10.50
CA LEU A 70 9.44 -1.57 10.24
C LEU A 70 10.18 -0.48 11.04
N SER A 71 9.62 0.73 11.14
CA SER A 71 10.24 1.80 11.94
C SER A 71 10.38 1.39 13.41
N TYR A 72 9.34 0.74 13.96
CA TYR A 72 9.33 0.23 15.33
C TYR A 72 10.33 -0.91 15.54
N ILE A 73 10.36 -1.92 14.65
CA ILE A 73 11.28 -3.06 14.75
C ILE A 73 12.74 -2.60 14.70
N ILE A 74 13.07 -1.68 13.78
CA ILE A 74 14.42 -1.13 13.64
C ILE A 74 14.81 -0.33 14.88
N GLU A 75 13.90 0.46 15.43
CA GLU A 75 14.15 1.20 16.67
C GLU A 75 14.42 0.28 17.85
N LYS A 76 13.58 -0.76 18.02
CA LYS A 76 13.75 -1.77 19.06
C LYS A 76 15.08 -2.52 18.93
N LYS A 77 15.43 -2.96 17.72
CA LYS A 77 16.73 -3.63 17.46
C LYS A 77 17.91 -2.75 17.88
N ASN A 78 17.87 -1.46 17.53
CA ASN A 78 18.93 -0.53 17.91
C ASN A 78 19.01 -0.30 19.44
N ALA A 79 17.89 -0.36 20.15
CA ALA A 79 17.88 -0.23 21.61
C ALA A 79 18.51 -1.44 22.30
N THR A 80 18.33 -2.64 21.75
CA THR A 80 18.96 -3.88 22.24
C THR A 80 20.47 -3.88 21.97
N ASP A 81 20.89 -3.48 20.76
CA ASP A 81 22.31 -3.42 20.35
C ASP A 81 23.14 -2.46 21.22
N LYS A 82 22.54 -1.37 21.71
CA LYS A 82 23.20 -0.41 22.61
C LYS A 82 23.35 -0.87 24.07
N LYS A 83 22.67 -1.95 24.47
CA LYS A 83 22.74 -2.49 25.83
C LYS A 83 23.79 -3.60 25.99
N GLN A 84 24.30 -4.14 24.87
CA GLN A 84 25.51 -4.99 24.85
C GLN A 84 26.76 -4.12 24.79
#